data_AF-A0A7C1V7E2-F1
#
_entry.id   AF-A0A7C1V7E2-F1
#
_cell.length_a   1.000
_cell.length_b   1.000
_cell.length_c   1.000
_cell.angle_alpha   90.00
_cell.angle_beta   90.00
_cell.angle_gamma   90.00
#
_symmetry.space_group_name_H-M   'P 1'
#
loop_
_entity.id
_entity.type
_entity.pdbx_description
1 polymer ?
#
loop_
_entity_poly.entity_id
_entity_poly.type
_entity_poly.pdbx_seq_one_letter_code
_entity_poly.pdbx_strand_id
1 'polypeptide(L)'
;MIKLRNNRISKILGLSKLKDLATLTLSDNEISKIEGLGALTNLKSLVLDGNKITKIEGLGNLSNLNKLQLNNNNITEIKGLENSTELKILTLGGNPINPNLIEKLGGLDDKGYAYDPQKFVNYCR
;
A
#
# COMPACT_ATOMS: atom_id res chain seq x y z
N MET A 1 -2.08 -14.55 -9.74
CA MET A 1 -2.82 -13.49 -9.02
C MET A 1 -3.53 -14.14 -7.83
N ILE A 2 -3.57 -13.49 -6.67
CA ILE A 2 -4.30 -13.95 -5.47
C ILE A 2 -5.32 -12.89 -5.06
N LYS A 3 -6.56 -13.32 -4.77
CA LYS A 3 -7.64 -12.46 -4.27
C LYS A 3 -8.28 -13.12 -3.05
N LEU A 4 -8.18 -12.48 -1.89
CA LEU A 4 -8.69 -12.97 -0.61
C LEU A 4 -9.46 -11.86 0.11
N ARG A 5 -10.41 -11.23 -0.59
CA ARG A 5 -11.24 -10.15 -0.03
C ARG A 5 -12.25 -10.67 0.99
N ASN A 6 -12.66 -9.85 1.94
CA ASN A 6 -13.72 -10.16 2.91
C ASN A 6 -13.44 -11.43 3.72
N ASN A 7 -12.26 -11.51 4.30
CA ASN A 7 -11.86 -12.60 5.19
C ASN A 7 -11.46 -12.05 6.57
N ARG A 8 -10.94 -12.92 7.43
CA ARG A 8 -10.41 -12.54 8.76
C ARG A 8 -8.89 -12.69 8.83
N ILE A 9 -8.22 -12.42 7.73
CA ILE A 9 -6.75 -12.54 7.67
C ILE A 9 -6.16 -11.40 8.50
N SER A 10 -5.37 -11.75 9.51
CA SER A 10 -4.67 -10.78 10.37
C SER A 10 -3.18 -10.69 10.08
N LYS A 11 -2.61 -11.69 9.39
CA LYS A 11 -1.19 -11.76 9.03
C LYS A 11 -0.99 -12.25 7.60
N ILE A 12 -0.02 -11.67 6.91
CA ILE A 12 0.37 -12.09 5.56
C ILE A 12 1.52 -13.11 5.68
N LEU A 13 1.21 -14.39 5.53
CA LEU A 13 2.17 -15.49 5.67
C LEU A 13 2.06 -16.47 4.50
N GLY A 14 3.10 -17.27 4.28
CA GLY A 14 3.08 -18.37 3.30
C GLY A 14 3.24 -17.96 1.84
N LEU A 15 3.56 -16.69 1.54
CA LEU A 15 3.69 -16.20 0.16
C LEU A 15 5.11 -16.32 -0.41
N SER A 16 6.10 -16.76 0.38
CA SER A 16 7.53 -16.69 0.01
C SER A 16 7.92 -17.50 -1.23
N LYS A 17 7.13 -18.53 -1.60
CA LYS A 17 7.36 -19.33 -2.81
C LYS A 17 6.73 -18.74 -4.07
N LEU A 18 5.90 -17.71 -3.95
CA LEU A 18 5.10 -17.15 -5.04
C LEU A 18 5.83 -16.02 -5.78
N LYS A 19 7.05 -16.28 -6.24
CA LYS A 19 7.94 -15.26 -6.82
C LYS A 19 7.36 -14.57 -8.06
N ASP A 20 6.48 -15.24 -8.80
CA ASP A 20 5.85 -14.72 -10.01
C ASP A 20 4.51 -13.99 -9.75
N LEU A 21 4.15 -13.77 -8.48
CA LEU A 21 2.89 -13.14 -8.12
C LEU A 21 2.89 -11.67 -8.53
N ALA A 22 2.17 -11.34 -9.61
CA ALA A 22 2.02 -9.96 -10.08
C ALA A 22 0.94 -9.14 -9.36
N THR A 23 -0.04 -9.79 -8.72
CA THR A 23 -1.15 -9.09 -8.05
C THR A 23 -1.62 -9.83 -6.81
N LEU A 24 -1.71 -9.09 -5.70
CA LEU A 24 -2.19 -9.53 -4.41
C LEU A 24 -3.31 -8.59 -3.93
N THR A 25 -4.47 -9.15 -3.64
CA THR A 25 -5.62 -8.41 -3.12
C THR A 25 -6.07 -9.02 -1.80
N LEU A 26 -6.03 -8.21 -0.76
CA LEU A 26 -6.35 -8.54 0.63
C LEU A 26 -7.31 -7.51 1.24
N SER A 27 -8.15 -6.88 0.42
CA SER A 27 -9.13 -5.89 0.89
C SER A 27 -10.06 -6.49 1.94
N ASP A 28 -10.56 -5.66 2.87
CA ASP A 28 -11.58 -6.04 3.84
C ASP A 28 -11.14 -7.25 4.68
N ASN A 29 -10.04 -7.07 5.40
CA ASN A 29 -9.42 -8.05 6.30
C ASN A 29 -9.03 -7.37 7.62
N GLU A 30 -8.24 -8.06 8.46
CA GLU A 30 -7.83 -7.57 9.77
C GLU A 30 -6.32 -7.35 9.87
N ILE A 31 -5.66 -7.09 8.74
CA ILE A 31 -4.20 -6.94 8.68
C ILE A 31 -3.82 -5.63 9.34
N SER A 32 -2.93 -5.67 10.33
CA SER A 32 -2.41 -4.47 11.00
C SER A 32 -1.01 -4.07 10.56
N LYS A 33 -0.32 -4.96 9.84
CA LYS A 33 1.08 -4.77 9.42
C LYS A 33 1.35 -5.36 8.04
N ILE A 34 2.07 -4.59 7.23
CA ILE A 34 2.55 -5.03 5.92
C ILE A 34 3.88 -5.77 6.15
N GLU A 35 3.83 -7.09 6.13
CA GLU A 35 5.01 -7.95 6.32
C GLU A 35 4.90 -9.23 5.46
N GLY A 36 5.99 -10.00 5.37
CA GLY A 36 6.00 -11.27 4.64
C GLY A 36 5.98 -11.14 3.10
N LEU A 37 6.11 -9.92 2.56
CA LEU A 37 6.10 -9.66 1.10
C LEU A 37 7.49 -9.66 0.45
N GLY A 38 8.57 -9.79 1.23
CA GLY A 38 9.94 -9.56 0.75
C GLY A 38 10.43 -10.44 -0.41
N ALA A 39 9.78 -11.58 -0.66
CA ALA A 39 10.09 -12.48 -1.79
C ALA A 39 9.31 -12.16 -3.07
N LEU A 40 8.33 -11.25 -3.02
CA LEU A 40 7.40 -10.95 -4.11
C LEU A 40 7.94 -9.83 -5.02
N THR A 41 9.17 -9.98 -5.49
CA THR A 41 9.87 -8.93 -6.27
C THR A 41 9.18 -8.57 -7.57
N ASN A 42 8.34 -9.45 -8.13
CA ASN A 42 7.54 -9.21 -9.34
C ASN A 42 6.13 -8.61 -9.06
N LEU A 43 5.81 -8.29 -7.80
CA LEU A 43 4.50 -7.75 -7.44
C LEU A 43 4.29 -6.36 -8.05
N LYS A 44 3.26 -6.22 -8.87
CA LYS A 44 2.90 -4.96 -9.53
C LYS A 44 1.74 -4.26 -8.84
N SER A 45 0.79 -5.02 -8.31
CA SER A 45 -0.39 -4.46 -7.63
C SER A 45 -0.61 -5.10 -6.27
N LEU A 46 -0.69 -4.24 -5.25
CA LEU A 46 -1.02 -4.57 -3.87
C LEU A 46 -2.26 -3.79 -3.44
N VAL A 47 -3.32 -4.51 -3.07
CA VAL A 47 -4.59 -3.91 -2.64
C VAL A 47 -4.88 -4.34 -1.22
N LEU A 48 -4.88 -3.38 -0.30
CA LEU A 48 -5.01 -3.55 1.15
C LEU A 48 -6.08 -2.63 1.76
N ASP A 49 -7.01 -2.13 0.93
CA ASP A 49 -8.13 -1.30 1.39
C ASP A 49 -8.95 -1.98 2.50
N GLY A 50 -9.45 -1.23 3.47
CA GLY A 50 -10.32 -1.80 4.52
C GLY A 50 -9.59 -2.77 5.45
N ASN A 51 -8.42 -2.37 5.95
CA ASN A 51 -7.63 -3.14 6.91
C ASN A 51 -7.36 -2.28 8.17
N LYS A 52 -6.46 -2.74 9.05
CA LYS A 52 -6.09 -2.07 10.31
C LYS A 52 -4.64 -1.54 10.28
N ILE A 53 -4.08 -1.32 9.08
CA ILE A 53 -2.66 -0.97 8.90
C ILE A 53 -2.38 0.40 9.50
N THR A 54 -1.31 0.51 10.28
CA THR A 54 -0.93 1.78 10.94
C THR A 54 0.30 2.43 10.32
N LYS A 55 1.10 1.67 9.57
CA LYS A 55 2.34 2.14 8.96
C LYS A 55 2.51 1.53 7.56
N ILE A 56 3.00 2.35 6.65
CA ILE A 56 3.48 1.89 5.35
C ILE A 56 4.92 1.42 5.56
N GLU A 57 5.13 0.10 5.56
CA GLU A 57 6.42 -0.54 5.77
C GLU A 57 6.48 -1.87 5.01
N GLY A 58 7.64 -2.53 5.00
CA GLY A 58 7.77 -3.87 4.38
C GLY A 58 7.67 -3.90 2.86
N LEU A 59 7.71 -2.74 2.19
CA LEU A 59 7.65 -2.60 0.73
C LEU A 59 9.03 -2.56 0.05
N GLY A 60 10.12 -2.61 0.82
CA GLY A 60 11.47 -2.29 0.32
C GLY A 60 11.96 -3.11 -0.88
N ASN A 61 11.51 -4.36 -1.02
CA ASN A 61 11.88 -5.26 -2.12
C ASN A 61 10.88 -5.24 -3.30
N LEU A 62 9.81 -4.45 -3.22
CA LEU A 62 8.73 -4.42 -4.22
C LEU A 62 8.99 -3.34 -5.27
N SER A 63 10.17 -3.35 -5.90
CA SER A 63 10.60 -2.33 -6.85
C SER A 63 9.72 -2.23 -8.11
N ASN A 64 8.94 -3.27 -8.43
CA ASN A 64 8.01 -3.30 -9.56
C ASN A 64 6.58 -2.82 -9.22
N LEU A 65 6.35 -2.36 -7.98
CA LEU A 65 5.03 -1.97 -7.52
C LEU A 65 4.54 -0.70 -8.24
N ASN A 66 3.50 -0.85 -9.07
CA ASN A 66 2.89 0.25 -9.81
C ASN A 66 1.56 0.72 -9.20
N LYS A 67 0.95 -0.11 -8.35
CA LYS A 67 -0.34 0.16 -7.73
C LYS A 67 -0.35 -0.28 -6.28
N LEU A 68 -0.60 0.66 -5.39
CA LEU A 68 -0.77 0.46 -3.96
C LEU A 68 -2.10 1.09 -3.52
N GLN A 69 -3.02 0.28 -2.99
CA GLN A 69 -4.29 0.78 -2.44
C GLN A 69 -4.35 0.52 -0.94
N LEU A 70 -4.51 1.59 -0.17
CA LEU A 70 -4.47 1.59 1.30
C LEU A 70 -5.63 2.40 1.89
N ASN A 71 -6.72 2.60 1.15
CA ASN A 71 -7.88 3.33 1.67
C ASN A 71 -8.43 2.65 2.93
N ASN A 72 -9.05 3.43 3.81
CA ASN A 72 -9.73 2.94 5.02
C ASN A 72 -8.81 2.03 5.85
N ASN A 73 -7.68 2.60 6.28
CA ASN A 73 -6.74 2.01 7.22
C ASN A 73 -6.49 3.03 8.37
N ASN A 74 -5.52 2.76 9.24
CA ASN A 74 -5.18 3.60 10.40
C ASN A 74 -3.81 4.28 10.25
N ILE A 75 -3.40 4.60 9.01
CA ILE A 75 -2.09 5.19 8.72
C ILE A 75 -2.08 6.66 9.14
N THR A 76 -1.10 7.05 9.97
CA THR A 76 -0.95 8.44 10.44
C THR A 76 0.19 9.20 9.78
N GLU A 77 1.15 8.48 9.18
CA GLU A 77 2.36 9.04 8.60
C GLU A 77 2.66 8.43 7.22
N ILE A 78 3.19 9.24 6.31
CA ILE A 78 3.62 8.82 4.98
C ILE A 78 5.13 8.55 5.02
N LYS A 79 5.50 7.27 5.06
CA LYS A 79 6.88 6.75 5.06
C LYS A 79 6.94 5.43 4.27
N GLY A 80 8.13 4.88 4.01
CA GLY A 80 8.26 3.52 3.46
C GLY A 80 7.87 3.37 1.99
N LEU A 81 7.79 4.48 1.24
CA LEU A 81 7.51 4.51 -0.19
C LEU A 81 8.75 4.78 -1.06
N GLU A 82 9.91 5.04 -0.47
CA GLU A 82 11.14 5.50 -1.13
C GLU A 82 11.60 4.61 -2.30
N ASN A 83 11.33 3.30 -2.24
CA ASN A 83 11.69 2.32 -3.26
C ASN A 83 10.59 2.08 -4.32
N SER A 84 9.39 2.67 -4.16
CA SER A 84 8.26 2.49 -5.07
C SER A 84 8.34 3.47 -6.26
N THR A 85 9.48 3.51 -6.95
CA THR A 85 9.76 4.52 -7.99
C THR A 85 8.85 4.42 -9.21
N GLU A 86 8.24 3.25 -9.44
CA GLU A 86 7.31 2.99 -10.54
C GLU A 86 5.83 3.18 -10.14
N LEU A 87 5.55 3.72 -8.95
CA LEU A 87 4.19 3.86 -8.44
C LEU A 87 3.38 4.86 -9.28
N LYS A 88 2.27 4.39 -9.85
CA LYS A 88 1.35 5.16 -10.69
C LYS A 88 -0.02 5.33 -10.08
N ILE A 89 -0.38 4.45 -9.13
CA ILE A 89 -1.66 4.49 -8.42
C ILE A 89 -1.36 4.33 -6.94
N LEU A 90 -1.74 5.34 -6.17
CA LEU A 90 -1.71 5.34 -4.72
C LEU A 90 -3.07 5.81 -4.21
N THR A 91 -3.68 5.05 -3.30
CA THR A 91 -4.89 5.48 -2.60
C THR A 91 -4.67 5.48 -1.09
N LEU A 92 -5.04 6.58 -0.43
CA LEU A 92 -4.82 6.82 1.00
C LEU A 92 -6.06 7.40 1.71
N GLY A 93 -7.19 7.54 1.03
CA GLY A 93 -8.43 8.08 1.61
C GLY A 93 -8.90 7.30 2.83
N GLY A 94 -9.55 7.98 3.78
CA GLY A 94 -10.03 7.33 5.00
C GLY A 94 -8.92 6.86 5.96
N ASN A 95 -7.71 7.43 5.86
CA ASN A 95 -6.66 7.28 6.85
C ASN A 95 -6.50 8.57 7.69
N PRO A 96 -6.13 8.48 8.97
CA PRO A 96 -5.87 9.64 9.85
C PRO A 96 -4.52 10.33 9.56
N ILE A 97 -4.22 10.61 8.29
CA ILE A 97 -3.03 11.35 7.86
C ILE A 97 -3.29 12.84 8.01
N ASN A 98 -2.27 13.61 8.42
CA ASN A 98 -2.37 15.06 8.51
C ASN A 98 -2.84 15.67 7.17
N PRO A 99 -4.01 16.34 7.12
CA PRO A 99 -4.57 16.86 5.86
C PRO A 99 -3.70 17.94 5.23
N ASN A 100 -2.99 18.75 6.01
CA ASN A 100 -2.06 19.76 5.50
C ASN A 100 -0.86 19.12 4.79
N LEU A 101 -0.42 17.94 5.26
CA LEU A 101 0.62 17.18 4.57
C LEU A 101 0.08 16.63 3.24
N ILE A 102 -1.15 16.09 3.24
CA ILE A 102 -1.80 15.62 2.01
C ILE A 102 -1.89 16.74 0.96
N GLU A 103 -2.35 17.93 1.36
CA GLU A 103 -2.42 19.11 0.48
C GLU A 103 -1.04 19.49 -0.06
N LYS A 104 -0.02 19.56 0.81
CA LYS A 104 1.37 19.84 0.40
C LYS A 104 1.92 18.83 -0.61
N LEU A 105 1.48 17.56 -0.52
CA LEU A 105 1.87 16.49 -1.43
C LEU A 105 0.98 16.41 -2.70
N GLY A 106 0.13 17.41 -2.93
CA GLY A 106 -0.67 17.53 -4.15
C GLY A 106 -2.13 17.10 -4.00
N GLY A 107 -2.54 16.61 -2.83
CA GLY A 107 -3.92 16.25 -2.52
C GLY A 107 -4.33 14.83 -2.95
N LEU A 108 -5.54 14.46 -2.52
CA LEU A 108 -6.26 13.27 -2.98
C LEU A 108 -7.59 13.68 -3.66
N ASP A 109 -8.10 12.84 -4.56
CA ASP A 109 -9.46 12.99 -5.10
C ASP A 109 -10.54 12.52 -4.09
N ASP A 110 -11.80 12.63 -4.49
CA ASP A 110 -12.97 12.24 -3.69
C ASP A 110 -13.00 10.75 -3.31
N LYS A 111 -12.25 9.91 -4.03
CA LYS A 111 -12.10 8.46 -3.80
C LYS A 111 -10.79 8.12 -3.08
N GLY A 112 -10.00 9.12 -2.71
CA GLY A 112 -8.74 8.96 -1.99
C GLY A 112 -7.54 8.64 -2.89
N TYR A 113 -7.64 8.77 -4.21
CA TYR A 113 -6.49 8.63 -5.12
C TYR A 113 -5.59 9.85 -5.02
N ALA A 114 -4.28 9.63 -4.89
CA ALA A 114 -3.31 10.69 -5.02
C ALA A 114 -3.29 11.22 -6.46
N TYR A 115 -3.40 12.54 -6.63
CA TYR A 115 -3.28 13.19 -7.95
C TYR A 115 -1.89 12.96 -8.56
N ASP A 116 -0.86 12.90 -7.72
CA ASP A 116 0.52 12.63 -8.12
C ASP A 116 1.19 11.70 -7.09
N PRO A 117 1.14 10.37 -7.29
CA PRO A 117 1.77 9.41 -6.39
C PRO A 117 3.28 9.63 -6.21
N GLN A 118 3.96 10.23 -7.19
CA GLN A 118 5.41 10.44 -7.12
C GLN A 118 5.80 11.53 -6.13
N LYS A 119 4.91 12.50 -5.82
CA LYS A 119 5.15 13.44 -4.71
C LYS A 119 5.28 12.74 -3.37
N PHE A 120 4.46 11.70 -3.14
CA PHE A 120 4.49 10.91 -1.91
C PHE A 120 5.75 10.04 -1.85
N VAL A 121 6.12 9.40 -2.97
CA VAL A 121 7.38 8.63 -3.08
C VAL A 121 8.60 9.52 -2.81
N ASN A 122 8.66 10.69 -3.44
CA ASN A 122 9.76 11.64 -3.27
C ASN A 122 9.85 12.19 -1.84
N TYR A 123 8.71 12.39 -1.16
CA TYR A 123 8.68 12.83 0.24
C TYR A 123 9.30 11.80 1.21
N CYS A 124 9.29 10.52 0.85
CA CYS A 124 9.87 9.45 1.68
C CYS A 124 11.38 9.26 1.48
N ARG A 125 12.02 9.93 0.52
CA ARG A 125 13.47 9.88 0.30
C ARG A 125 14.20 10.83 1.24
#